data_AF-A0A7S1Z1H9-F1
#
_entry.id   AF-A0A7S1Z1H9-F1
#
_cell.length_a   1.000
_cell.length_b   1.000
_cell.length_c   1.000
_cell.angle_alpha   90.00
_cell.angle_beta   90.00
_cell.angle_gamma   90.00
#
_symmetry.space_group_name_H-M   'P 1'
#
loop_
_entity.id
_entity.type
_entity.pdbx_description
1 polymer ?
#
loop_
_entity_poly.entity_id
_entity_poly.type
_entity_poly.pdbx_seq_one_letter_code
_entity_poly.pdbx_strand_id
1 'polypeptide(L)'
;KIRQGVWFDRSKQETKKLQQELRQEIQQLEQKRQEKEQEQVNATNATRREQTKAHGDDFDRNGFFACLAASMLVPGAAGPPIGLLRSRDRDYSKTNTNDDDDNDDRVSVCFDAFCYEPLPFRSAVQNGATHVLTLRSRPDGCNIATKPTIYEKVVAPVYFRLNGLPRVAEYFENGGQQYRYLEDVLTLDDGLVKGCVPQTRIDGDDYKKGVPVPPTDILHGIPESQSKRADTKSWNRAHLLPIALPYGSSELPPLNQDKGDVIDSVRAGYAAAFDMLAPAVGLKYDNTKINGAKIAELLFPYTAEGGDDTSALNDDDVQDALKRPVRVKGDIIEDNNEYRSAEEEKVKRSKFASWIRRKRLARKRDKAREEAGNDLIRTMAVEMEKVSSELELYVEDQDIDWLEAEALLAALPGFRQGKLSHLSGPLTNGKSKVV
;
A
#
# COMPACT_ATOMS: atom_id res chain seq x y z
N LYS A 1 30.00 -73.47 17.38
CA LYS A 1 29.32 -72.93 18.60
C LYS A 1 30.26 -72.05 19.43
N ILE A 2 31.18 -72.54 20.28
CA ILE A 2 31.99 -71.66 21.17
C ILE A 2 32.74 -70.53 20.43
N ARG A 3 33.45 -70.83 19.32
CA ARG A 3 34.15 -69.81 18.50
C ARG A 3 33.25 -68.76 17.83
N GLN A 4 31.95 -68.99 17.69
CA GLN A 4 31.03 -68.02 17.07
C GLN A 4 30.54 -66.94 18.06
N GLY A 5 30.43 -67.26 19.36
CA GLY A 5 30.03 -66.27 20.38
C GLY A 5 31.07 -65.16 20.56
N VAL A 6 32.35 -65.53 20.65
CA VAL A 6 33.47 -64.60 20.85
C VAL A 6 33.58 -63.56 19.72
N TRP A 7 33.24 -63.93 18.48
CA TRP A 7 33.27 -63.01 17.34
C TRP A 7 32.10 -62.01 17.40
N PHE A 8 30.92 -62.45 17.85
CA PHE A 8 29.73 -61.63 18.01
C PHE A 8 29.88 -60.58 19.11
N ASP A 9 30.52 -60.92 20.23
CA ASP A 9 30.76 -59.97 21.32
C ASP A 9 31.81 -58.90 20.99
N ARG A 10 32.86 -59.25 20.22
CA ARG A 10 33.79 -58.23 19.68
C ARG A 10 33.08 -57.24 18.77
N SER A 11 32.26 -57.72 17.83
CA SER A 11 31.48 -56.85 16.94
C SER A 11 30.52 -55.92 17.71
N LYS A 12 29.91 -56.41 18.80
CA LYS A 12 29.07 -55.59 19.70
C LYS A 12 29.87 -54.56 20.51
N GLN A 13 31.13 -54.83 20.86
CA GLN A 13 32.00 -53.87 21.53
C GLN A 13 32.50 -52.79 20.56
N GLU A 14 32.90 -53.16 19.34
CA GLU A 14 33.33 -52.24 18.29
C GLU A 14 32.20 -51.29 17.86
N THR A 15 30.98 -51.81 17.64
CA THR A 15 29.82 -50.97 17.29
C THR A 15 29.43 -50.00 18.41
N LYS A 16 29.52 -50.40 19.69
CA LYS A 16 29.33 -49.48 20.82
C LYS A 16 30.41 -48.40 20.88
N LYS A 17 31.68 -48.74 20.61
CA LYS A 17 32.79 -47.78 20.57
C LYS A 17 32.57 -46.74 19.47
N LEU A 18 32.26 -47.17 18.25
CA LEU A 18 31.96 -46.28 17.12
C LEU A 18 30.74 -45.38 17.39
N GLN A 19 29.68 -45.89 18.03
CA GLN A 19 28.54 -45.06 18.43
C GLN A 19 28.89 -44.02 19.50
N GLN A 20 29.84 -44.32 20.38
CA GLN A 20 30.32 -43.37 21.39
C GLN A 20 31.23 -42.29 20.77
N GLU A 21 32.12 -42.69 19.86
CA GLU A 21 32.99 -41.78 19.09
C GLU A 21 32.16 -40.81 18.23
N LEU A 22 31.17 -41.32 17.48
CA LEU A 22 30.27 -40.49 16.66
C LEU A 22 29.46 -39.48 17.49
N ARG A 23 29.01 -39.86 18.70
CA ARG A 23 28.33 -38.94 19.63
C ARG A 23 29.25 -37.83 20.13
N GLN A 24 30.51 -38.15 20.42
CA GLN A 24 31.51 -37.16 20.82
C GLN A 24 31.85 -36.20 19.67
N GLU A 25 31.93 -36.70 18.43
CA GLU A 25 32.17 -35.88 17.25
C GLU A 25 31.01 -34.92 16.96
N ILE A 26 29.76 -35.40 17.01
CA ILE A 26 28.56 -34.54 16.88
C ILE A 26 28.55 -33.45 17.95
N GLN A 27 28.81 -33.80 19.21
CA GLN A 27 28.83 -32.84 20.32
C GLN A 27 29.92 -31.77 20.16
N GLN A 28 31.11 -32.15 19.64
CA GLN A 28 32.17 -31.19 19.31
C GLN A 28 31.81 -30.26 18.14
N LEU A 29 31.09 -30.77 17.13
CA LEU A 29 30.62 -29.97 16.00
C LEU A 29 29.53 -28.97 16.41
N GLU A 30 28.60 -29.38 17.26
CA GLU A 30 27.58 -28.50 17.84
C GLU A 30 28.22 -27.38 18.68
N GLN A 31 29.20 -27.71 19.52
CA GLN A 31 29.92 -26.73 20.33
C GLN A 31 30.69 -25.72 19.47
N LYS A 32 31.44 -26.18 18.45
CA LYS A 32 32.12 -25.29 17.48
C LYS A 32 31.15 -24.42 16.68
N ARG A 33 29.93 -24.89 16.42
CA ARG A 33 28.88 -24.10 15.77
C ARG A 33 28.39 -22.99 16.70
N GLN A 34 28.11 -23.30 17.96
CA GLN A 34 27.71 -22.31 18.97
C GLN A 34 28.80 -21.25 19.19
N GLU A 35 30.07 -21.65 19.28
CA GLU A 35 31.21 -20.73 19.39
C GLU A 35 31.26 -19.75 18.20
N LYS A 36 31.11 -20.24 16.96
CA LYS A 36 31.06 -19.38 15.77
C LYS A 36 29.83 -18.47 15.72
N GLU A 37 28.66 -18.96 16.12
CA GLU A 37 27.46 -18.12 16.21
C GLU A 37 27.65 -17.01 17.26
N GLN A 38 28.28 -17.32 18.40
CA GLN A 38 28.60 -16.34 19.46
C GLN A 38 29.66 -15.32 19.00
N GLU A 39 30.73 -15.74 18.33
CA GLU A 39 31.73 -14.84 17.73
C GLU A 39 31.09 -13.92 16.69
N GLN A 40 30.21 -14.45 15.83
CA GLN A 40 29.51 -13.67 14.83
C GLN A 40 28.55 -12.64 15.45
N VAL A 41 27.83 -13.00 16.53
CA VAL A 41 27.00 -12.06 17.31
C VAL A 41 27.89 -10.98 17.95
N ASN A 42 29.01 -11.34 18.56
CA ASN A 42 29.93 -10.39 19.19
C ASN A 42 30.53 -9.41 18.17
N ALA A 43 30.97 -9.91 17.00
CA ALA A 43 31.46 -9.08 15.90
C ALA A 43 30.36 -8.14 15.36
N THR A 44 29.13 -8.63 15.20
CA THR A 44 27.98 -7.80 14.76
C THR A 44 27.68 -6.69 15.77
N ASN A 45 27.74 -7.00 17.08
CA ASN A 45 27.54 -6.03 18.15
C ASN A 45 28.68 -4.98 18.23
N ALA A 46 29.93 -5.37 17.94
CA ALA A 46 31.05 -4.44 17.84
C ALA A 46 30.84 -3.47 16.66
N THR A 47 30.50 -3.99 15.48
CA THR A 47 30.18 -3.16 14.30
C THR A 47 28.98 -2.25 14.55
N ARG A 48 27.91 -2.71 15.24
CA ARG A 48 26.78 -1.86 15.65
C ARG A 48 27.24 -0.69 16.53
N ARG A 49 28.14 -0.95 17.49
CA ARG A 49 28.73 0.09 18.38
C ARG A 49 29.67 1.06 17.65
N GLU A 50 30.31 0.64 16.56
CA GLU A 50 31.12 1.53 15.72
C GLU A 50 30.27 2.34 14.75
N GLN A 51 29.24 1.76 14.15
CA GLN A 51 28.30 2.46 13.27
C GLN A 51 27.48 3.52 14.03
N THR A 52 27.02 3.23 15.25
CA THR A 52 26.35 4.24 16.10
C THR A 52 27.30 5.35 16.58
N LYS A 53 28.62 5.13 16.56
CA LYS A 53 29.62 6.19 16.80
C LYS A 53 30.02 6.96 15.54
N ALA A 54 29.97 6.32 14.37
CA ALA A 54 30.33 6.91 13.09
C ALA A 54 29.20 7.78 12.50
N HIS A 55 27.93 7.45 12.77
CA HIS A 55 26.80 8.37 12.65
C HIS A 55 26.65 9.18 13.93
N GLY A 56 27.61 10.08 14.19
CA GLY A 56 27.68 10.83 15.44
C GLY A 56 26.42 11.64 15.72
N ASP A 57 25.90 11.51 16.95
CA ASP A 57 24.86 12.31 17.61
C ASP A 57 23.57 12.65 16.83
N ASP A 58 23.28 11.95 15.74
CA ASP A 58 22.03 12.08 14.97
C ASP A 58 20.79 11.50 15.72
N PHE A 59 20.97 11.02 16.95
CA PHE A 59 19.88 10.67 17.89
C PHE A 59 18.94 11.85 18.20
N ASP A 60 19.35 13.09 17.90
CA ASP A 60 18.51 14.27 18.06
C ASP A 60 17.53 14.50 16.89
N ARG A 61 17.52 13.62 15.87
CA ARG A 61 16.55 13.62 14.75
C ARG A 61 15.15 13.29 15.23
N ASN A 62 14.47 14.31 15.71
CA ASN A 62 13.14 14.26 16.29
C ASN A 62 12.07 14.91 15.38
N GLY A 63 10.84 14.38 15.44
CA GLY A 63 9.68 14.99 14.78
C GLY A 63 9.50 14.63 13.30
N PHE A 64 8.64 15.40 12.61
CA PHE A 64 8.05 15.02 11.32
C PHE A 64 9.07 14.69 10.23
N PHE A 65 10.12 15.50 10.06
CA PHE A 65 11.14 15.26 9.04
C PHE A 65 11.97 14.00 9.30
N ALA A 66 12.18 13.62 10.57
CA ALA A 66 12.85 12.38 10.92
C ALA A 66 11.96 11.16 10.61
N CYS A 67 10.65 11.26 10.86
CA CYS A 67 9.68 10.24 10.45
C CYS A 67 9.59 10.12 8.92
N LEU A 68 9.58 11.24 8.19
CA LEU A 68 9.63 11.23 6.72
C LEU A 68 10.91 10.58 6.20
N ALA A 69 12.08 10.95 6.76
CA ALA A 69 13.35 10.35 6.40
C ALA A 69 13.33 8.83 6.62
N ALA A 70 12.92 8.36 7.81
CA ALA A 70 12.76 6.94 8.11
C ALA A 70 11.84 6.23 7.10
N SER A 71 10.71 6.85 6.75
CA SER A 71 9.75 6.31 5.79
C SER A 71 10.25 6.24 4.34
N MET A 72 11.48 6.68 4.06
CA MET A 72 12.14 6.61 2.75
C MET A 72 13.44 5.76 2.80
N LEU A 73 13.78 5.16 3.94
CA LEU A 73 14.95 4.29 4.11
C LEU A 73 14.69 2.88 3.58
N VAL A 74 14.59 2.76 2.25
CA VAL A 74 14.46 1.47 1.56
C VAL A 74 15.66 0.57 1.90
N PRO A 75 15.44 -0.63 2.51
CA PRO A 75 16.51 -1.53 2.91
C PRO A 75 17.44 -1.90 1.75
N GLY A 76 18.74 -1.71 1.95
CA GLY A 76 19.77 -1.98 0.93
C GLY A 76 19.87 -0.96 -0.21
N ALA A 77 19.07 0.12 -0.22
CA ALA A 77 19.12 1.16 -1.24
C ALA A 77 19.36 2.57 -0.68
N ALA A 78 18.70 2.95 0.42
CA ALA A 78 18.67 4.33 0.91
C ALA A 78 19.46 4.58 2.23
N GLY A 79 20.36 3.66 2.61
CA GLY A 79 21.22 3.78 3.79
C GLY A 79 20.79 2.91 4.98
N PRO A 80 21.50 3.00 6.12
CA PRO A 80 21.18 2.25 7.35
C PRO A 80 19.86 2.75 7.97
N PRO A 81 19.20 1.94 8.82
CA PRO A 81 18.00 2.37 9.52
C PRO A 81 18.36 3.41 10.59
N ILE A 82 17.43 4.31 10.91
CA ILE A 82 17.65 5.37 11.90
C ILE A 82 16.91 5.07 13.21
N GLY A 83 17.55 5.39 14.33
CA GLY A 83 16.89 5.36 15.64
C GLY A 83 15.99 6.57 15.82
N LEU A 84 14.70 6.37 16.07
CA LEU A 84 13.75 7.42 16.44
C LEU A 84 13.26 7.23 17.87
N LEU A 85 13.32 8.29 18.68
CA LEU A 85 12.74 8.32 20.01
C LEU A 85 11.20 8.38 19.90
N ARG A 86 10.49 7.46 20.57
CA ARG A 86 9.02 7.47 20.55
C ARG A 86 8.47 8.68 21.30
N SER A 87 7.43 9.33 20.75
CA SER A 87 6.82 10.52 21.36
C SER A 87 6.38 10.33 22.82
N ARG A 88 5.90 9.14 23.19
CA ARG A 88 5.49 8.79 24.56
C ARG A 88 6.66 8.71 25.55
N ASP A 89 7.86 8.38 25.05
CA ASP A 89 9.06 8.14 25.84
C ASP A 89 9.93 9.43 25.94
N ARG A 90 9.51 10.50 25.22
CA ARG A 90 10.18 11.80 25.15
C ARG A 90 10.15 12.62 26.44
N ASP A 91 9.08 12.51 27.22
CA ASP A 91 8.98 13.21 28.51
C ASP A 91 9.81 12.51 29.60
N TYR A 92 9.91 11.18 29.54
CA TYR A 92 10.77 10.36 30.41
C TYR A 92 12.27 10.56 30.15
N SER A 93 12.64 10.94 28.93
CA SER A 93 14.04 11.26 28.56
C SER A 93 14.57 12.52 29.25
N LYS A 94 13.71 13.45 29.68
CA LYS A 94 14.15 14.74 30.23
C LYS A 94 14.46 14.73 31.73
N THR A 95 14.04 13.70 32.45
CA THR A 95 14.08 13.69 33.93
C THR A 95 15.21 12.87 34.54
N ASN A 96 15.73 11.86 33.83
CA ASN A 96 16.86 11.04 34.28
C ASN A 96 18.03 11.18 33.29
N THR A 97 19.05 11.95 33.68
CA THR A 97 20.31 12.11 32.93
C THR A 97 21.42 11.17 33.40
N ASN A 98 21.13 10.25 34.34
CA ASN A 98 22.15 9.50 35.09
C ASN A 98 22.06 7.97 34.88
N ASP A 99 21.10 7.49 34.10
CA ASP A 99 20.89 6.05 33.83
C ASP A 99 21.25 5.73 32.37
N ASP A 100 22.56 5.72 32.06
CA ASP A 100 23.08 5.51 30.70
C ASP A 100 22.81 4.10 30.13
N ASP A 101 22.46 3.12 30.98
CA ASP A 101 22.38 1.70 30.62
C ASP A 101 20.97 1.24 30.15
N ASP A 102 19.92 2.06 30.37
CA ASP A 102 18.50 1.67 30.19
C ASP A 102 17.81 2.39 29.01
N ASN A 103 18.61 2.91 28.06
CA ASN A 103 18.13 3.80 26.99
C ASN A 103 17.81 3.08 25.66
N ASP A 104 18.28 1.84 25.44
CA ASP A 104 18.10 1.09 24.16
C ASP A 104 16.60 0.74 23.91
N ASP A 105 15.81 0.52 24.97
CA ASP A 105 14.38 0.20 24.87
C ASP A 105 13.48 1.38 24.43
N ARG A 106 13.99 2.63 24.50
CA ARG A 106 13.24 3.86 24.19
C ARG A 106 13.36 4.27 22.72
N VAL A 107 14.40 3.80 22.03
CA VAL A 107 14.70 4.12 20.63
C VAL A 107 14.14 3.02 19.72
N SER A 108 13.27 3.41 18.79
CA SER A 108 12.82 2.48 17.74
C SER A 108 13.75 2.54 16.55
N VAL A 109 14.28 1.40 16.13
CA VAL A 109 14.99 1.28 14.86
C VAL A 109 13.96 1.35 13.72
N CYS A 110 14.04 2.39 12.91
CA CYS A 110 13.07 2.73 11.87
C CYS A 110 13.70 2.66 10.47
N PHE A 111 12.90 2.16 9.53
CA PHE A 111 13.18 1.97 8.12
C PHE A 111 11.88 2.15 7.33
N ASP A 112 11.93 2.09 6.00
CA ASP A 112 10.78 2.39 5.14
C ASP A 112 9.54 1.52 5.46
N ALA A 113 8.39 2.18 5.53
CA ALA A 113 7.10 1.58 5.86
C ALA A 113 6.65 0.51 4.84
N PHE A 114 7.14 0.51 3.58
CA PHE A 114 6.80 -0.54 2.61
C PHE A 114 7.14 -1.96 3.08
N CYS A 115 8.08 -2.07 4.03
CA CYS A 115 8.47 -3.32 4.66
C CYS A 115 7.34 -3.97 5.47
N TYR A 116 6.35 -3.20 5.91
CA TYR A 116 5.34 -3.62 6.90
C TYR A 116 3.91 -3.24 6.52
N GLU A 117 3.72 -2.05 5.97
CA GLU A 117 2.42 -1.52 5.54
C GLU A 117 2.58 -0.73 4.23
N PRO A 118 2.86 -1.41 3.10
CA PRO A 118 3.06 -0.77 1.80
C PRO A 118 1.83 -0.02 1.28
N LEU A 119 0.64 -0.30 1.80
CA LEU A 119 -0.58 0.48 1.58
C LEU A 119 -1.16 0.88 2.95
N PRO A 120 -0.89 2.12 3.44
CA PRO A 120 -1.05 2.49 4.86
C PRO A 120 -2.51 2.71 5.35
N PHE A 121 -3.48 2.00 4.79
CA PHE A 121 -4.89 2.14 5.14
C PHE A 121 -5.26 1.44 6.46
N ARG A 122 -4.49 0.43 6.91
CA ARG A 122 -4.79 -0.28 8.18
C ARG A 122 -4.47 0.59 9.37
N SER A 123 -3.35 1.31 9.34
CA SER A 123 -2.99 2.33 10.32
C SER A 123 -4.07 3.42 10.40
N ALA A 124 -4.60 3.87 9.26
CA ALA A 124 -5.72 4.83 9.24
C ALA A 124 -6.98 4.26 9.95
N VAL A 125 -7.36 3.01 9.64
CA VAL A 125 -8.55 2.35 10.22
C VAL A 125 -8.35 1.97 11.70
N GLN A 126 -7.13 1.62 12.10
CA GLN A 126 -6.77 1.41 13.51
C GLN A 126 -6.88 2.71 14.31
N ASN A 127 -6.52 3.84 13.70
CA ASN A 127 -6.69 5.19 14.25
C ASN A 127 -8.14 5.73 14.13
N GLY A 128 -9.11 4.87 13.79
CA GLY A 128 -10.54 5.19 13.81
C GLY A 128 -11.13 5.69 12.49
N ALA A 129 -10.38 5.70 11.38
CA ALA A 129 -10.93 6.05 10.08
C ALA A 129 -11.97 5.01 9.61
N THR A 130 -13.19 5.46 9.35
CA THR A 130 -14.29 4.62 8.84
C THR A 130 -14.41 4.64 7.32
N HIS A 131 -13.74 5.59 6.67
CA HIS A 131 -13.70 5.77 5.23
C HIS A 131 -12.25 6.10 4.84
N VAL A 132 -11.69 5.37 3.88
CA VAL A 132 -10.29 5.55 3.45
C VAL A 132 -10.19 5.59 1.93
N LEU A 133 -9.65 6.69 1.41
CA LEU A 133 -9.15 6.78 0.04
C LEU A 133 -7.71 6.26 0.04
N THR A 134 -7.43 5.23 -0.76
CA THR A 134 -6.09 4.61 -0.81
C THR A 134 -5.49 4.80 -2.20
N LEU A 135 -4.46 5.64 -2.31
CA LEU A 135 -3.72 5.78 -3.57
C LEU A 135 -2.82 4.56 -3.79
N ARG A 136 -2.89 3.94 -4.97
CA ARG A 136 -1.99 2.84 -5.38
C ARG A 136 -1.17 3.30 -6.59
N SER A 137 0.14 3.16 -6.51
CA SER A 137 1.07 3.42 -7.62
C SER A 137 0.97 2.37 -8.73
N ARG A 138 0.70 1.10 -8.38
CA ARG A 138 0.57 0.02 -9.37
C ARG A 138 -0.82 0.03 -10.05
N PRO A 139 -0.89 -0.23 -11.38
CA PRO A 139 -2.16 -0.28 -12.11
C PRO A 139 -3.16 -1.33 -11.63
N ASP A 140 -4.45 -1.09 -11.92
CA ASP A 140 -5.52 -2.07 -11.77
C ASP A 140 -5.21 -3.36 -12.52
N GLY A 141 -5.39 -4.51 -11.85
CA GLY A 141 -5.13 -5.83 -12.44
C GLY A 141 -3.67 -6.11 -12.79
N CYS A 142 -2.71 -5.32 -12.28
CA CYS A 142 -1.29 -5.66 -12.37
C CYS A 142 -1.01 -7.04 -11.75
N ASN A 143 -0.01 -7.75 -12.29
CA ASN A 143 0.38 -9.02 -11.71
C ASN A 143 1.19 -8.77 -10.43
N ILE A 144 0.72 -9.30 -9.30
CA ILE A 144 1.39 -9.21 -8.01
C ILE A 144 2.20 -10.48 -7.80
N ALA A 145 3.51 -10.35 -7.67
CA ALA A 145 4.39 -11.47 -7.41
C ALA A 145 4.03 -12.10 -6.05
N THR A 146 3.66 -13.38 -6.07
CA THR A 146 3.33 -14.18 -4.87
C THR A 146 4.52 -14.98 -4.34
N LYS A 147 5.71 -14.79 -4.94
CA LYS A 147 6.94 -15.51 -4.61
C LYS A 147 8.06 -14.51 -4.31
N PRO A 148 8.79 -14.68 -3.19
CA PRO A 148 9.90 -13.81 -2.83
C PRO A 148 10.94 -13.74 -3.95
N THR A 149 11.27 -12.51 -4.36
CA THR A 149 12.27 -12.26 -5.41
C THR A 149 13.68 -12.29 -4.83
N ILE A 150 14.70 -11.91 -5.60
CA ILE A 150 16.07 -11.78 -5.11
C ILE A 150 16.15 -10.73 -3.99
N TYR A 151 15.33 -9.68 -4.06
CA TYR A 151 15.33 -8.62 -3.05
C TYR A 151 14.93 -9.14 -1.67
N GLU A 152 13.77 -9.80 -1.56
CA GLU A 152 13.24 -10.31 -0.28
C GLU A 152 14.00 -11.54 0.22
N LYS A 153 14.66 -12.31 -0.66
CA LYS A 153 15.45 -13.49 -0.27
C LYS A 153 16.91 -13.21 0.11
N VAL A 154 17.49 -12.11 -0.38
CA VAL A 154 18.93 -11.86 -0.25
C VAL A 154 19.22 -10.45 0.24
N VAL A 155 18.71 -9.42 -0.45
CA VAL A 155 19.08 -8.02 -0.15
C VAL A 155 18.53 -7.57 1.20
N ALA A 156 17.21 -7.65 1.40
CA ALA A 156 16.58 -7.24 2.64
C ALA A 156 17.03 -8.10 3.85
N PRO A 157 17.13 -9.45 3.77
CA PRO A 157 17.59 -10.26 4.90
C PRO A 157 19.04 -10.00 5.32
N VAL A 158 19.96 -9.78 4.36
CA VAL A 158 21.34 -9.39 4.69
C VAL A 158 21.36 -8.01 5.36
N TYR A 159 20.63 -7.03 4.81
CA TYR A 159 20.52 -5.70 5.40
C TYR A 159 20.00 -5.75 6.85
N PHE A 160 18.89 -6.46 7.10
CA PHE A 160 18.31 -6.54 8.44
C PHE A 160 19.20 -7.29 9.43
N ARG A 161 19.90 -8.36 9.01
CA ARG A 161 20.88 -9.05 9.87
C ARG A 161 22.05 -8.15 10.26
N LEU A 162 22.63 -7.42 9.31
CA LEU A 162 23.75 -6.48 9.56
C LEU A 162 23.35 -5.36 10.54
N ASN A 163 22.07 -4.97 10.55
CA ASN A 163 21.53 -3.96 11.45
C ASN A 163 20.87 -4.53 12.73
N GLY A 164 21.15 -5.80 13.08
CA GLY A 164 20.69 -6.40 14.34
C GLY A 164 19.20 -6.76 14.40
N LEU A 165 18.52 -6.90 13.24
CA LEU A 165 17.09 -7.17 13.11
C LEU A 165 16.79 -8.57 12.50
N PRO A 166 17.30 -9.69 13.07
CA PRO A 166 17.19 -11.02 12.45
C PRO A 166 15.74 -11.51 12.29
N ARG A 167 14.82 -11.12 13.18
CA ARG A 167 13.38 -11.44 13.05
C ARG A 167 12.73 -10.77 11.84
N VAL A 168 13.19 -9.57 11.47
CA VAL A 168 12.72 -8.86 10.26
C VAL A 168 13.31 -9.52 9.01
N ALA A 169 14.57 -9.95 9.06
CA ALA A 169 15.19 -10.74 7.99
C ALA A 169 14.39 -12.03 7.70
N GLU A 170 14.05 -12.80 8.73
CA GLU A 170 13.24 -14.03 8.61
C GLU A 170 11.84 -13.75 8.03
N TYR A 171 11.19 -12.67 8.45
CA TYR A 171 9.90 -12.24 7.89
C TYR A 171 9.97 -11.96 6.38
N PHE A 172 11.06 -11.35 5.90
CA PHE A 172 11.29 -11.14 4.47
C PHE A 172 11.62 -12.44 3.71
N GLU A 173 12.47 -13.32 4.25
CA GLU A 173 12.81 -14.61 3.63
C GLU A 173 11.58 -15.50 3.44
N ASN A 174 10.66 -15.47 4.41
CA ASN A 174 9.36 -16.16 4.37
C ASN A 174 8.31 -15.46 3.49
N GLY A 175 8.66 -14.35 2.83
CA GLY A 175 7.77 -13.60 1.93
C GLY A 175 6.67 -12.79 2.62
N GLY A 176 6.79 -12.54 3.93
CA GLY A 176 5.75 -11.90 4.73
C GLY A 176 5.31 -10.54 4.17
N GLN A 177 6.25 -9.73 3.69
CA GLN A 177 5.99 -8.43 3.06
C GLN A 177 5.12 -8.55 1.79
N GLN A 178 5.40 -9.53 0.92
CA GLN A 178 4.64 -9.75 -0.30
C GLN A 178 3.22 -10.27 0.00
N TYR A 179 3.10 -11.20 0.96
CA TYR A 179 1.79 -11.65 1.42
C TYR A 179 0.96 -10.51 2.01
N ARG A 180 1.60 -9.59 2.75
CA ARG A 180 0.95 -8.40 3.30
C ARG A 180 0.46 -7.47 2.17
N TYR A 181 1.30 -7.14 1.20
CA TYR A 181 0.89 -6.34 0.04
C TYR A 181 -0.27 -6.99 -0.76
N LEU A 182 -0.26 -8.31 -0.91
CA LEU A 182 -1.35 -9.04 -1.56
C LEU A 182 -2.63 -9.01 -0.74
N GLU A 183 -2.56 -9.22 0.59
CA GLU A 183 -3.70 -9.11 1.50
C GLU A 183 -4.29 -7.69 1.48
N ASP A 184 -3.42 -6.66 1.43
CA ASP A 184 -3.79 -5.26 1.30
C ASP A 184 -4.59 -4.99 0.02
N VAL A 185 -4.06 -5.39 -1.15
CA VAL A 185 -4.75 -5.19 -2.44
C VAL A 185 -6.08 -5.94 -2.48
N LEU A 186 -6.14 -7.20 -2.02
CA LEU A 186 -7.39 -7.97 -1.99
C LEU A 186 -8.43 -7.37 -1.04
N THR A 187 -8.01 -6.78 0.09
CA THR A 187 -8.90 -6.10 1.04
C THR A 187 -9.46 -4.81 0.43
N LEU A 188 -8.63 -4.04 -0.28
CA LEU A 188 -9.07 -2.84 -1.02
C LEU A 188 -10.04 -3.19 -2.14
N ASP A 189 -9.79 -4.27 -2.88
CA ASP A 189 -10.65 -4.74 -3.97
C ASP A 189 -12.01 -5.26 -3.43
N ASP A 190 -12.06 -5.96 -2.29
CA ASP A 190 -13.32 -6.30 -1.59
C ASP A 190 -14.06 -5.04 -1.12
N GLY A 191 -13.34 -4.04 -0.62
CA GLY A 191 -13.88 -2.73 -0.26
C GLY A 191 -14.58 -2.04 -1.43
N LEU A 192 -13.88 -1.96 -2.57
CA LEU A 192 -14.42 -1.43 -3.82
C LEU A 192 -15.63 -2.24 -4.31
N VAL A 193 -15.55 -3.57 -4.29
CA VAL A 193 -16.64 -4.45 -4.72
C VAL A 193 -17.88 -4.21 -3.86
N LYS A 194 -17.77 -4.18 -2.53
CA LYS A 194 -18.90 -3.92 -1.63
C LYS A 194 -19.47 -2.51 -1.81
N GLY A 195 -18.64 -1.49 -1.99
CA GLY A 195 -19.07 -0.14 -2.30
C GLY A 195 -19.85 -0.02 -3.63
N CYS A 196 -19.53 -0.87 -4.61
CA CYS A 196 -20.24 -0.91 -5.90
C CYS A 196 -21.54 -1.74 -5.91
N VAL A 197 -21.88 -2.50 -4.86
CA VAL A 197 -23.12 -3.30 -4.87
C VAL A 197 -24.34 -2.39 -4.66
N PRO A 198 -25.35 -2.41 -5.56
CA PRO A 198 -26.57 -1.63 -5.34
C PRO A 198 -27.28 -2.11 -4.08
N GLN A 199 -27.65 -1.17 -3.21
CA GLN A 199 -28.27 -1.43 -1.90
C GLN A 199 -29.53 -2.32 -1.95
N THR A 200 -30.19 -2.42 -3.11
CA THR A 200 -31.35 -3.29 -3.35
C THR A 200 -31.02 -4.78 -3.41
N ARG A 201 -29.75 -5.18 -3.29
CA ARG A 201 -29.28 -6.58 -3.35
C ARG A 201 -28.57 -7.09 -2.09
N ILE A 202 -28.51 -6.29 -1.03
CA ILE A 202 -27.91 -6.70 0.25
C ILE A 202 -29.01 -6.68 1.30
N ASP A 203 -29.37 -7.86 1.80
CA ASP A 203 -30.30 -7.99 2.90
C ASP A 203 -29.64 -7.52 4.21
N GLY A 204 -30.24 -6.50 4.83
CA GLY A 204 -29.82 -5.95 6.11
C GLY A 204 -28.75 -4.83 6.03
N ASP A 205 -28.38 -4.32 7.20
CA ASP A 205 -27.49 -3.15 7.35
C ASP A 205 -25.99 -3.43 7.07
N ASP A 206 -25.60 -4.61 6.58
CA ASP A 206 -24.17 -4.98 6.50
C ASP A 206 -23.40 -4.14 5.46
N TYR A 207 -24.07 -3.65 4.42
CA TYR A 207 -23.47 -2.71 3.45
C TYR A 207 -23.04 -1.38 4.10
N LYS A 208 -23.68 -0.95 5.20
CA LYS A 208 -23.31 0.28 5.92
C LYS A 208 -22.02 0.12 6.72
N LYS A 209 -21.60 -1.12 6.98
CA LYS A 209 -20.51 -1.47 7.91
C LYS A 209 -19.15 -1.64 7.22
N GLY A 210 -19.04 -1.42 5.91
CA GLY A 210 -17.77 -1.56 5.18
C GLY A 210 -17.18 -2.98 5.23
N VAL A 211 -15.90 -3.11 4.87
CA VAL A 211 -15.13 -4.38 4.98
C VAL A 211 -14.42 -4.49 6.32
N PRO A 212 -14.26 -5.70 6.88
CA PRO A 212 -13.31 -5.91 7.98
C PRO A 212 -11.88 -5.71 7.48
N VAL A 213 -11.13 -4.87 8.18
CA VAL A 213 -9.74 -4.53 7.85
C VAL A 213 -8.83 -5.27 8.83
N PRO A 214 -7.92 -6.14 8.36
CA PRO A 214 -7.11 -6.92 9.28
C PRO A 214 -6.12 -6.01 10.01
N PRO A 215 -5.97 -6.12 11.35
CA PRO A 215 -5.07 -5.30 12.15
C PRO A 215 -3.64 -5.21 11.62
N THR A 216 -2.97 -4.09 11.93
CA THR A 216 -1.58 -3.84 11.51
C THR A 216 -0.63 -4.95 12.00
N ASP A 217 -0.82 -5.41 13.25
CA ASP A 217 0.01 -6.36 13.97
C ASP A 217 -0.11 -7.84 13.52
N ILE A 218 -0.98 -8.14 12.55
CA ILE A 218 -1.08 -9.48 11.96
C ILE A 218 -0.04 -9.62 10.84
N LEU A 219 1.02 -10.41 11.09
CA LEU A 219 2.14 -10.62 10.17
C LEU A 219 2.19 -12.04 9.63
N HIS A 220 2.26 -12.19 8.30
CA HIS A 220 2.46 -13.49 7.66
C HIS A 220 3.84 -14.07 7.98
N GLY A 221 3.93 -15.39 8.13
CA GLY A 221 5.20 -16.08 8.41
C GLY A 221 5.65 -16.10 9.88
N ILE A 222 4.98 -15.38 10.79
CA ILE A 222 5.35 -15.36 12.22
C ILE A 222 4.37 -16.24 13.01
N PRO A 223 4.83 -17.28 13.76
CA PRO A 223 3.93 -18.19 14.49
C PRO A 223 3.01 -17.48 15.49
N GLU A 224 3.53 -16.46 16.18
CA GLU A 224 2.84 -15.68 17.23
C GLU A 224 1.60 -14.92 16.71
N SER A 225 1.52 -14.63 15.41
CA SER A 225 0.42 -13.86 14.82
C SER A 225 -0.81 -14.71 14.47
N GLN A 226 -0.68 -16.04 14.46
CA GLN A 226 -1.71 -16.94 13.93
C GLN A 226 -2.98 -16.96 14.79
N SER A 227 -2.86 -16.77 16.10
CA SER A 227 -3.99 -16.71 17.04
C SER A 227 -4.90 -15.50 16.79
N LYS A 228 -4.33 -14.33 16.45
CA LYS A 228 -5.06 -13.08 16.16
C LYS A 228 -5.90 -13.13 14.87
N ARG A 229 -5.65 -14.11 14.00
CA ARG A 229 -6.39 -14.29 12.74
C ARG A 229 -7.76 -14.94 12.91
N ALA A 230 -7.99 -15.63 14.03
CA ALA A 230 -9.16 -16.48 14.19
C ALA A 230 -10.49 -15.72 14.32
N ASP A 231 -10.48 -14.49 14.84
CA ASP A 231 -11.70 -13.69 15.06
C ASP A 231 -11.76 -12.45 14.16
N THR A 232 -12.11 -12.66 12.90
CA THR A 232 -12.36 -11.58 11.93
C THR A 232 -13.56 -10.69 12.27
N LYS A 233 -14.41 -11.07 13.25
CA LYS A 233 -15.54 -10.25 13.70
C LYS A 233 -15.11 -9.16 14.66
N SER A 234 -13.97 -9.33 15.33
CA SER A 234 -13.35 -8.33 16.21
C SER A 234 -12.65 -7.19 15.45
N TRP A 235 -12.39 -7.38 14.15
CA TRP A 235 -11.63 -6.42 13.35
C TRP A 235 -12.41 -5.13 13.10
N ASN A 236 -11.71 -3.99 13.14
CA ASN A 236 -12.25 -2.70 12.73
C ASN A 236 -12.75 -2.81 11.28
N ARG A 237 -13.84 -2.09 10.96
CA ARG A 237 -14.41 -2.08 9.62
C ARG A 237 -14.41 -0.69 9.00
N ALA A 238 -14.16 -0.62 7.70
CA ALA A 238 -14.10 0.63 6.97
C ALA A 238 -14.60 0.49 5.52
N HIS A 239 -15.04 1.61 4.96
CA HIS A 239 -15.29 1.76 3.53
C HIS A 239 -13.98 2.12 2.85
N LEU A 240 -13.51 1.28 1.93
CA LEU A 240 -12.23 1.47 1.24
C LEU A 240 -12.47 1.77 -0.24
N LEU A 241 -11.87 2.85 -0.74
CA LEU A 241 -11.85 3.20 -2.15
C LEU A 241 -10.39 3.27 -2.62
N PRO A 242 -9.87 2.24 -3.32
CA PRO A 242 -8.60 2.33 -3.99
C PRO A 242 -8.71 3.26 -5.21
N ILE A 243 -7.75 4.18 -5.34
CA ILE A 243 -7.51 4.99 -6.52
C ILE A 243 -6.22 4.44 -7.15
N ALA A 244 -6.32 3.90 -8.36
CA ALA A 244 -5.23 3.25 -9.06
C ALA A 244 -5.20 3.67 -10.54
N LEU A 245 -4.06 3.46 -11.21
CA LEU A 245 -3.98 3.64 -12.66
C LEU A 245 -4.91 2.65 -13.38
N PRO A 246 -5.49 3.02 -14.53
CA PRO A 246 -6.34 2.12 -15.32
C PRO A 246 -5.67 0.78 -15.67
N TYR A 247 -6.49 -0.26 -15.83
CA TYR A 247 -6.02 -1.55 -16.35
C TYR A 247 -5.32 -1.37 -17.70
N GLY A 248 -4.10 -1.92 -17.82
CA GLY A 248 -3.29 -1.81 -19.03
C GLY A 248 -2.37 -0.59 -19.08
N SER A 249 -2.42 0.33 -18.11
CA SER A 249 -1.38 1.35 -17.95
C SER A 249 -0.01 0.71 -17.72
N SER A 250 1.04 1.34 -18.24
CA SER A 250 2.43 0.98 -17.93
C SER A 250 2.70 1.18 -16.43
N GLU A 251 3.42 0.24 -15.84
CA GLU A 251 3.99 0.39 -14.51
C GLU A 251 5.38 0.99 -14.65
N LEU A 252 5.66 2.07 -13.90
CA LEU A 252 7.00 2.65 -13.83
C LEU A 252 7.98 1.62 -13.23
N PRO A 253 9.06 1.22 -13.93
CA PRO A 253 9.99 0.24 -13.40
C PRO A 253 10.63 0.71 -12.09
N PRO A 254 10.87 -0.19 -11.12
CA PRO A 254 11.61 0.15 -9.91
C PRO A 254 12.98 0.77 -10.24
N LEU A 255 13.32 1.85 -9.54
CA LEU A 255 14.56 2.61 -9.75
C LEU A 255 14.69 3.30 -11.13
N ASN A 256 13.59 3.48 -11.88
CA ASN A 256 13.64 4.33 -13.07
C ASN A 256 13.97 5.79 -12.66
N GLN A 257 14.92 6.39 -13.38
CA GLN A 257 15.40 7.76 -13.16
C GLN A 257 15.12 8.67 -14.36
N ASP A 258 14.52 8.15 -15.44
CA ASP A 258 14.13 8.98 -16.57
C ASP A 258 13.06 10.00 -16.15
N LYS A 259 13.37 11.29 -16.37
CA LYS A 259 12.52 12.40 -15.92
C LYS A 259 11.17 12.39 -16.66
N GLY A 260 11.14 12.00 -17.92
CA GLY A 260 9.93 11.91 -18.72
C GLY A 260 9.01 10.80 -18.22
N ASP A 261 9.53 9.58 -18.08
CA ASP A 261 8.77 8.43 -17.54
C ASP A 261 8.19 8.72 -16.14
N VAL A 262 8.96 9.39 -15.28
CA VAL A 262 8.51 9.80 -13.93
C VAL A 262 7.40 10.85 -14.02
N ILE A 263 7.55 11.88 -14.86
CA ILE A 263 6.52 12.92 -15.05
C ILE A 263 5.23 12.33 -15.62
N ASP A 264 5.30 11.47 -16.64
CA ASP A 264 4.13 10.82 -17.22
C ASP A 264 3.45 9.87 -16.24
N SER A 265 4.21 9.17 -15.39
CA SER A 265 3.65 8.33 -14.32
C SER A 265 2.93 9.15 -13.26
N VAL A 266 3.49 10.30 -12.84
CA VAL A 266 2.83 11.27 -11.93
C VAL A 266 1.56 11.83 -12.56
N ARG A 267 1.62 12.22 -13.85
CA ARG A 267 0.47 12.73 -14.59
C ARG A 267 -0.64 11.70 -14.71
N ALA A 268 -0.31 10.44 -15.02
CA ALA A 268 -1.29 9.36 -15.10
C ALA A 268 -1.95 9.09 -13.73
N GLY A 269 -1.17 9.14 -12.65
CA GLY A 269 -1.68 9.01 -11.28
C GLY A 269 -2.62 10.14 -10.89
N TYR A 270 -2.23 11.38 -11.21
CA TYR A 270 -3.08 12.56 -11.01
C TYR A 270 -4.37 12.47 -11.85
N ALA A 271 -4.27 12.11 -13.13
CA ALA A 271 -5.41 11.99 -14.02
C ALA A 271 -6.44 10.97 -13.51
N ALA A 272 -5.97 9.79 -13.08
CA ALA A 272 -6.84 8.76 -12.49
C ALA A 272 -7.53 9.22 -11.19
N ALA A 273 -6.82 9.98 -10.34
CA ALA A 273 -7.40 10.58 -9.15
C ALA A 273 -8.42 11.68 -9.48
N PHE A 274 -8.09 12.57 -10.42
CA PHE A 274 -8.98 13.65 -10.87
C PHE A 274 -10.27 13.08 -11.48
N ASP A 275 -10.16 12.16 -12.44
CA ASP A 275 -11.31 11.57 -13.12
C ASP A 275 -12.24 10.77 -12.19
N MET A 276 -11.72 10.26 -11.07
CA MET A 276 -12.51 9.62 -10.03
C MET A 276 -13.11 10.61 -9.02
N LEU A 277 -12.35 11.64 -8.63
CA LEU A 277 -12.68 12.52 -7.50
C LEU A 277 -13.35 13.84 -7.88
N ALA A 278 -13.26 14.30 -9.13
CA ALA A 278 -13.85 15.55 -9.60
C ALA A 278 -15.36 15.48 -9.97
N PRO A 279 -15.93 14.32 -10.36
CA PRO A 279 -17.39 14.14 -10.36
C PRO A 279 -17.93 14.05 -8.93
N ALA A 280 -17.17 13.38 -8.06
CA ALA A 280 -17.20 13.65 -6.63
C ALA A 280 -16.83 15.13 -6.34
N VAL A 281 -17.13 15.66 -5.16
CA VAL A 281 -17.16 17.11 -4.83
C VAL A 281 -18.02 18.03 -5.73
N GLY A 282 -18.46 17.60 -6.93
CA GLY A 282 -19.43 18.31 -7.79
C GLY A 282 -18.84 19.20 -8.88
N LEU A 283 -17.59 18.97 -9.34
CA LEU A 283 -17.04 19.75 -10.46
C LEU A 283 -17.75 19.35 -11.76
N LYS A 284 -18.50 20.30 -12.33
CA LYS A 284 -19.12 20.14 -13.64
C LYS A 284 -18.08 20.38 -14.74
N TYR A 285 -17.48 19.31 -15.25
CA TYR A 285 -16.58 19.36 -16.39
C TYR A 285 -16.99 18.34 -17.45
N ASP A 286 -16.81 18.71 -18.71
CA ASP A 286 -17.02 17.81 -19.84
C ASP A 286 -15.77 16.94 -20.02
N ASN A 287 -15.82 15.70 -19.55
CA ASN A 287 -14.69 14.76 -19.61
C ASN A 287 -14.26 14.42 -21.06
N THR A 288 -15.09 14.73 -22.08
CA THR A 288 -14.65 14.60 -23.49
C THR A 288 -13.75 15.77 -23.92
N LYS A 289 -13.95 16.96 -23.33
CA LYS A 289 -13.18 18.19 -23.65
C LYS A 289 -11.99 18.40 -22.71
N ILE A 290 -12.17 18.15 -21.42
CA ILE A 290 -11.18 18.37 -20.36
C ILE A 290 -11.16 17.12 -19.48
N ASN A 291 -10.33 16.13 -19.82
CA ASN A 291 -10.11 14.95 -18.99
C ASN A 291 -9.00 15.19 -17.96
N GLY A 292 -8.87 14.28 -16.99
CA GLY A 292 -7.81 14.32 -15.99
C GLY A 292 -6.40 14.39 -16.59
N ALA A 293 -6.18 13.82 -17.78
CA ALA A 293 -4.90 13.90 -18.49
C ALA A 293 -4.52 15.33 -18.90
N LYS A 294 -5.47 16.11 -19.46
CA LYS A 294 -5.26 17.53 -19.78
C LYS A 294 -5.02 18.38 -18.53
N ILE A 295 -5.72 18.09 -17.43
CA ILE A 295 -5.49 18.79 -16.15
C ILE A 295 -4.10 18.43 -15.59
N ALA A 296 -3.68 17.17 -15.67
CA ALA A 296 -2.36 16.72 -15.25
C ALA A 296 -1.25 17.38 -16.08
N GLU A 297 -1.43 17.51 -17.39
CA GLU A 297 -0.48 18.21 -18.27
C GLU A 297 -0.32 19.70 -17.89
N LEU A 298 -1.42 20.39 -17.54
CA LEU A 298 -1.41 21.77 -17.07
C LEU A 298 -0.72 21.97 -15.71
N LEU A 299 -0.83 20.99 -14.80
CA LEU A 299 -0.24 21.06 -13.46
C LEU A 299 1.19 20.57 -13.38
N PHE A 300 1.57 19.64 -14.25
CA PHE A 300 2.91 19.05 -14.34
C PHE A 300 3.44 19.25 -15.77
N PRO A 301 3.72 20.49 -16.21
CA PRO A 301 4.16 20.76 -17.58
C PRO A 301 5.50 20.09 -17.88
N TYR A 302 5.71 19.72 -19.14
CA TYR A 302 7.02 19.27 -19.61
C TYR A 302 7.99 20.46 -19.62
N THR A 303 8.94 20.48 -18.70
CA THR A 303 10.12 21.36 -18.80
C THR A 303 10.96 20.84 -19.96
N ALA A 304 11.06 21.60 -21.05
CA ALA A 304 11.83 21.23 -22.23
C ALA A 304 13.34 21.32 -21.98
N GLU A 305 13.90 20.33 -21.28
CA GLU A 305 15.34 20.22 -21.05
C GLU A 305 16.06 19.77 -22.33
N GLY A 306 16.64 20.74 -23.06
CA GLY A 306 17.58 20.47 -24.17
C GLY A 306 17.19 21.01 -25.55
N GLY A 307 16.10 21.78 -25.67
CA GLY A 307 15.79 22.52 -26.89
C GLY A 307 16.41 23.92 -26.91
N ASP A 308 17.29 24.20 -27.88
CA ASP A 308 17.88 25.54 -28.14
C ASP A 308 16.85 26.54 -28.75
N ASP A 309 15.60 26.11 -28.95
CA ASP A 309 14.52 26.95 -29.45
C ASP A 309 13.86 27.73 -28.31
N THR A 310 14.11 29.05 -28.31
CA THR A 310 13.72 30.04 -27.31
C THR A 310 12.21 30.36 -27.25
N SER A 311 11.35 29.34 -27.22
CA SER A 311 9.92 29.45 -26.88
C SER A 311 9.53 28.59 -25.68
N ALA A 312 10.50 28.25 -24.84
CA ALA A 312 10.26 27.71 -23.51
C ALA A 312 9.36 28.66 -22.70
N LEU A 313 8.36 28.11 -22.02
CA LEU A 313 7.84 28.71 -20.79
C LEU A 313 9.05 28.89 -19.88
N ASN A 314 9.32 30.11 -19.42
CA ASN A 314 10.55 30.35 -18.66
C ASN A 314 10.51 29.52 -17.37
N ASP A 315 11.68 29.16 -16.84
CA ASP A 315 11.75 28.58 -15.50
C ASP A 315 11.10 29.52 -14.47
N ASP A 316 11.18 30.83 -14.73
CA ASP A 316 10.44 31.88 -14.02
C ASP A 316 8.91 31.74 -14.10
N ASP A 317 8.31 31.24 -15.19
CA ASP A 317 6.85 31.07 -15.32
C ASP A 317 6.35 29.86 -14.51
N VAL A 318 7.12 28.76 -14.46
CA VAL A 318 6.80 27.60 -13.60
C VAL A 318 7.07 27.95 -12.13
N GLN A 319 8.17 28.64 -11.85
CA GLN A 319 8.46 29.19 -10.54
C GLN A 319 7.38 30.19 -10.09
N ASP A 320 6.88 31.07 -10.96
CA ASP A 320 5.84 32.04 -10.62
C ASP A 320 4.46 31.36 -10.51
N ALA A 321 4.17 30.30 -11.28
CA ALA A 321 2.99 29.46 -11.07
C ALA A 321 3.01 28.75 -9.70
N LEU A 322 4.18 28.29 -9.24
CA LEU A 322 4.38 27.66 -7.92
C LEU A 322 4.49 28.68 -6.77
N LYS A 323 4.99 29.89 -7.02
CA LYS A 323 5.08 31.00 -6.04
C LYS A 323 3.76 31.76 -5.89
N ARG A 324 2.92 31.80 -6.94
CA ARG A 324 1.55 32.34 -6.84
C ARG A 324 0.73 31.41 -5.94
N PRO A 325 0.37 31.83 -4.71
CA PRO A 325 -0.53 31.02 -3.90
C PRO A 325 -1.84 30.86 -4.66
N VAL A 326 -2.26 29.61 -4.89
CA VAL A 326 -3.49 29.29 -5.63
C VAL A 326 -4.67 29.90 -4.88
N ARG A 327 -5.09 31.10 -5.29
CA ARG A 327 -6.29 31.75 -4.79
C ARG A 327 -7.50 31.08 -5.43
N VAL A 328 -7.86 29.91 -4.88
CA VAL A 328 -9.18 29.34 -5.08
C VAL A 328 -10.18 30.41 -4.62
N LYS A 329 -10.91 31.01 -5.56
CA LYS A 329 -12.10 31.79 -5.21
C LYS A 329 -13.04 30.81 -4.52
N GLY A 330 -13.26 31.02 -3.23
CA GLY A 330 -14.36 30.39 -2.51
C GLY A 330 -15.67 31.02 -2.97
N ASP A 331 -16.06 30.76 -4.21
CA ASP A 331 -17.38 31.12 -4.70
C ASP A 331 -18.40 30.30 -3.90
N ILE A 332 -19.31 31.01 -3.25
CA ILE A 332 -20.30 30.46 -2.34
C ILE A 332 -21.28 29.65 -3.19
N ILE A 333 -21.33 28.34 -2.96
CA ILE A 333 -22.42 27.49 -3.48
C ILE A 333 -23.66 27.83 -2.65
N GLU A 334 -24.64 28.48 -3.29
CA GLU A 334 -25.90 28.85 -2.66
C GLU A 334 -26.77 27.61 -2.38
N ASP A 335 -27.26 27.48 -1.14
CA ASP A 335 -28.22 26.45 -0.73
C ASP A 335 -29.59 26.70 -1.40
N ASN A 336 -29.83 26.09 -2.56
CA ASN A 336 -31.18 25.95 -3.13
C ASN A 336 -31.62 24.48 -3.07
N ASN A 337 -32.27 24.13 -1.97
CA ASN A 337 -32.70 22.78 -1.63
C ASN A 337 -34.22 22.68 -1.75
N GLU A 338 -34.72 22.12 -2.86
CA GLU A 338 -36.16 21.86 -3.05
C GLU A 338 -36.41 20.41 -3.52
N TYR A 339 -37.05 19.64 -2.63
CA TYR A 339 -37.67 18.32 -2.76
C TYR A 339 -37.34 17.45 -4.00
N ARG A 340 -36.44 16.46 -3.82
CA ARG A 340 -36.36 15.24 -4.66
C ARG A 340 -36.91 14.03 -3.90
N SER A 341 -37.67 13.16 -4.57
CA SER A 341 -38.32 11.99 -3.94
C SER A 341 -37.41 10.75 -3.88
N ALA A 342 -37.56 9.95 -2.83
CA ALA A 342 -36.73 8.76 -2.60
C ALA A 342 -36.88 7.65 -3.67
N GLU A 343 -38.01 7.62 -4.40
CA GLU A 343 -38.23 6.61 -5.44
C GLU A 343 -37.35 6.87 -6.68
N GLU A 344 -37.09 8.14 -7.03
CA GLU A 344 -36.14 8.48 -8.10
C GLU A 344 -34.71 8.04 -7.77
N GLU A 345 -34.32 8.23 -6.51
CA GLU A 345 -32.98 7.89 -6.02
C GLU A 345 -32.71 6.38 -6.16
N LYS A 346 -33.73 5.57 -5.89
CA LYS A 346 -33.71 4.10 -6.01
C LYS A 346 -33.60 3.63 -7.47
N VAL A 347 -34.29 4.29 -8.40
CA VAL A 347 -34.20 4.00 -9.84
C VAL A 347 -32.79 4.30 -10.38
N LYS A 348 -32.19 5.44 -9.97
CA LYS A 348 -30.83 5.85 -10.36
C LYS A 348 -29.79 4.81 -9.92
N ARG A 349 -29.81 4.39 -8.65
CA ARG A 349 -28.91 3.34 -8.10
C ARG A 349 -28.97 2.01 -8.88
N SER A 350 -30.13 1.63 -9.43
CA SER A 350 -30.30 0.40 -10.22
C SER A 350 -29.68 0.49 -11.63
N LYS A 351 -29.74 1.67 -12.26
CA LYS A 351 -29.15 1.92 -13.58
C LYS A 351 -27.62 1.93 -13.52
N PHE A 352 -27.02 2.62 -12.54
CA PHE A 352 -25.57 2.65 -12.32
C PHE A 352 -24.95 1.25 -12.22
N ALA A 353 -25.49 0.42 -11.33
CA ALA A 353 -25.01 -0.95 -11.13
C ALA A 353 -25.14 -1.82 -12.39
N SER A 354 -26.14 -1.54 -13.22
CA SER A 354 -26.32 -2.20 -14.52
C SER A 354 -25.31 -1.70 -15.56
N TRP A 355 -24.92 -0.43 -15.53
CA TRP A 355 -23.84 0.13 -16.36
C TRP A 355 -22.45 -0.41 -15.98
N ILE A 356 -22.09 -0.40 -14.68
CA ILE A 356 -20.83 -1.00 -14.20
C ILE A 356 -20.75 -2.48 -14.59
N ARG A 357 -21.86 -3.23 -14.44
CA ARG A 357 -21.92 -4.63 -14.86
C ARG A 357 -21.74 -4.79 -16.38
N ARG A 358 -22.34 -3.92 -17.19
CA ARG A 358 -22.14 -3.90 -18.65
C ARG A 358 -20.69 -3.57 -19.03
N LYS A 359 -20.07 -2.52 -18.49
CA LYS A 359 -18.65 -2.18 -18.75
C LYS A 359 -17.68 -3.28 -18.30
N ARG A 360 -17.91 -3.92 -17.14
CA ARG A 360 -17.09 -5.06 -16.67
C ARG A 360 -17.28 -6.32 -17.54
N LEU A 361 -18.51 -6.59 -18.02
CA LEU A 361 -18.76 -7.69 -18.95
C LEU A 361 -18.18 -7.43 -20.35
N ALA A 362 -18.19 -6.18 -20.84
CA ALA A 362 -17.51 -5.78 -22.06
C ALA A 362 -16.00 -6.03 -21.93
N ARG A 363 -15.35 -5.45 -20.91
CA ARG A 363 -13.91 -5.69 -20.63
C ARG A 363 -13.56 -7.18 -20.49
N LYS A 364 -14.44 -7.99 -19.88
CA LYS A 364 -14.23 -9.45 -19.79
C LYS A 364 -14.39 -10.16 -21.15
N ARG A 365 -15.31 -9.71 -22.01
CA ARG A 365 -15.45 -10.20 -23.39
C ARG A 365 -14.26 -9.79 -24.26
N ASP A 366 -13.75 -8.57 -24.09
CA ASP A 366 -12.62 -8.07 -24.87
C ASP A 366 -11.33 -8.79 -24.46
N LYS A 367 -11.09 -8.99 -23.16
CA LYS A 367 -10.03 -9.90 -22.67
C LYS A 367 -10.19 -11.33 -23.19
N ALA A 368 -11.41 -11.89 -23.19
CA ALA A 368 -11.65 -13.21 -23.76
C ALA A 368 -11.44 -13.28 -25.29
N ARG A 369 -11.58 -12.16 -26.01
CA ARG A 369 -11.25 -12.04 -27.44
C ARG A 369 -9.74 -11.97 -27.66
N GLU A 370 -9.02 -11.21 -26.84
CA GLU A 370 -7.54 -11.18 -26.85
C GLU A 370 -6.96 -12.56 -26.54
N GLU A 371 -7.47 -13.25 -25.51
CA GLU A 371 -7.07 -14.61 -25.15
C GLU A 371 -7.45 -15.64 -26.24
N ALA A 372 -8.59 -15.49 -26.93
CA ALA A 372 -8.99 -16.36 -28.04
C ALA A 372 -8.26 -16.04 -29.36
N GLY A 373 -7.77 -14.82 -29.56
CA GLY A 373 -7.02 -14.41 -30.75
C GLY A 373 -5.71 -15.17 -30.97
N ASN A 374 -5.18 -15.80 -29.91
CA ASN A 374 -4.00 -16.66 -29.95
C ASN A 374 -4.30 -18.13 -30.28
N ASP A 375 -5.57 -18.53 -30.46
CA ASP A 375 -5.97 -19.93 -30.64
C ASP A 375 -6.96 -20.08 -31.82
N LEU A 376 -6.40 -20.24 -33.03
CA LEU A 376 -7.08 -20.11 -34.33
C LEU A 376 -8.37 -20.96 -34.49
N ILE A 377 -8.47 -22.07 -33.76
CA ILE A 377 -9.61 -22.98 -33.81
C ILE A 377 -10.81 -22.45 -32.99
N ARG A 378 -10.56 -21.58 -32.00
CA ARG A 378 -11.59 -21.06 -31.08
C ARG A 378 -12.33 -19.84 -31.64
N THR A 379 -11.70 -19.09 -32.55
CA THR A 379 -12.26 -17.89 -33.18
C THR A 379 -13.53 -18.19 -33.98
N MET A 380 -13.55 -19.31 -34.72
CA MET A 380 -14.73 -19.75 -35.49
C MET A 380 -15.97 -20.05 -34.61
N ALA A 381 -15.78 -20.52 -33.38
CA ALA A 381 -16.90 -20.81 -32.47
C ALA A 381 -17.60 -19.53 -31.99
N VAL A 382 -16.86 -18.43 -31.84
CA VAL A 382 -17.40 -17.13 -31.37
C VAL A 382 -18.16 -16.40 -32.49
N GLU A 383 -17.83 -16.65 -33.76
CA GLU A 383 -18.55 -16.04 -34.89
C GLU A 383 -19.90 -16.71 -35.17
N MET A 384 -20.05 -18.03 -34.90
CA MET A 384 -21.36 -18.69 -35.04
C MET A 384 -22.41 -18.25 -34.01
N GLU A 385 -22.00 -17.70 -32.86
CA GLU A 385 -22.93 -17.22 -31.83
C GLU A 385 -23.52 -15.82 -32.14
N LYS A 386 -23.04 -15.13 -33.19
CA LYS A 386 -23.49 -13.77 -33.55
C LYS A 386 -24.83 -13.67 -34.29
N VAL A 387 -25.45 -14.79 -34.71
CA VAL A 387 -26.61 -14.76 -35.63
C VAL A 387 -27.96 -14.60 -34.90
N SER A 388 -27.98 -14.42 -33.57
CA SER A 388 -29.25 -14.32 -32.82
C SER A 388 -29.21 -13.35 -31.62
N SER A 389 -29.15 -12.04 -31.90
CA SER A 389 -29.75 -10.98 -31.06
C SER A 389 -29.54 -9.57 -31.66
N GLU A 390 -30.23 -9.24 -32.75
CA GLU A 390 -30.39 -7.84 -33.19
C GLU A 390 -31.77 -7.30 -32.78
N LEU A 391 -31.80 -6.45 -31.76
CA LEU A 391 -32.82 -5.40 -31.60
C LEU A 391 -32.36 -4.35 -30.55
N GLU A 392 -31.48 -3.42 -30.93
CA GLU A 392 -31.21 -2.23 -30.12
C GLU A 392 -32.00 -1.02 -30.65
N LEU A 393 -32.89 -0.52 -29.80
CA LEU A 393 -33.62 0.73 -30.00
C LEU A 393 -32.70 1.92 -29.72
N TYR A 394 -32.64 2.87 -30.66
CA TYR A 394 -32.05 4.18 -30.41
C TYR A 394 -32.85 4.92 -29.33
N VAL A 395 -32.15 5.41 -28.30
CA VAL A 395 -32.61 6.45 -27.38
C VAL A 395 -31.43 7.42 -27.21
N GLU A 396 -31.70 8.72 -27.33
CA GLU A 396 -30.67 9.76 -27.23
C GLU A 396 -30.28 9.97 -25.74
N ASP A 397 -29.02 9.66 -25.40
CA ASP A 397 -28.46 9.88 -24.07
C ASP A 397 -27.93 11.32 -23.93
N GLN A 398 -28.78 12.23 -23.44
CA GLN A 398 -28.36 13.52 -22.87
C GLN A 398 -29.00 13.73 -21.48
N ASP A 399 -28.33 14.50 -20.62
CA ASP A 399 -28.77 14.99 -19.28
C ASP A 399 -28.79 14.03 -18.07
N ILE A 400 -28.24 12.80 -18.16
CA ILE A 400 -28.29 11.84 -17.02
C ILE A 400 -27.06 11.91 -16.08
N ASP A 401 -25.86 12.17 -16.59
CA ASP A 401 -24.59 11.95 -15.87
C ASP A 401 -24.36 12.83 -14.63
N TRP A 402 -24.87 14.07 -14.62
CA TRP A 402 -24.64 15.03 -13.52
C TRP A 402 -25.31 14.63 -12.20
N LEU A 403 -26.45 13.96 -12.33
CA LEU A 403 -27.35 13.57 -11.25
C LEU A 403 -26.87 12.30 -10.52
N GLU A 404 -25.93 11.59 -11.15
CA GLU A 404 -25.40 10.29 -10.72
C GLU A 404 -24.19 10.45 -9.78
N ALA A 405 -23.33 11.45 -10.02
CA ALA A 405 -22.19 11.76 -9.15
C ALA A 405 -22.59 12.46 -7.83
N GLU A 406 -23.59 13.35 -7.87
CA GLU A 406 -24.18 14.00 -6.71
C GLU A 406 -24.71 12.97 -5.67
N ALA A 407 -25.36 11.92 -6.18
CA ALA A 407 -25.93 10.84 -5.35
C ALA A 407 -24.88 9.91 -4.73
N LEU A 408 -23.71 9.72 -5.38
CA LEU A 408 -22.62 8.90 -4.84
C LEU A 408 -21.96 9.54 -3.60
N LEU A 409 -21.82 10.88 -3.59
CA LEU A 409 -21.31 11.63 -2.44
C LEU A 409 -22.28 11.60 -1.25
N ALA A 410 -23.56 11.91 -1.51
CA ALA A 410 -24.58 12.01 -0.48
C ALA A 410 -24.85 10.67 0.25
N ALA A 411 -24.51 9.55 -0.39
CA ALA A 411 -24.67 8.20 0.16
C ALA A 411 -23.60 7.80 1.21
N LEU A 412 -22.49 8.53 1.33
CA LEU A 412 -21.41 8.22 2.27
C LEU A 412 -21.76 8.67 3.72
N PRO A 413 -21.80 7.77 4.72
CA PRO A 413 -22.10 8.13 6.11
C PRO A 413 -21.06 9.09 6.71
N GLY A 414 -21.46 10.34 6.97
CA GLY A 414 -20.57 11.41 7.44
C GLY A 414 -20.28 12.49 6.39
N PHE A 415 -20.62 12.24 5.11
CA PHE A 415 -20.50 13.20 4.02
C PHE A 415 -21.70 14.15 3.88
N ARG A 416 -22.58 14.17 4.89
CA ARG A 416 -23.68 15.14 4.98
C ARG A 416 -23.09 16.55 5.09
N GLN A 417 -23.45 17.43 4.15
CA GLN A 417 -22.97 18.82 4.01
C GLN A 417 -21.55 19.03 3.45
N GLY A 418 -20.85 18.00 2.95
CA GLY A 418 -19.68 18.17 2.08
C GLY A 418 -18.49 18.99 2.61
N LYS A 419 -18.31 19.11 3.93
CA LYS A 419 -17.31 20.00 4.56
C LYS A 419 -16.26 19.25 5.38
N LEU A 420 -15.01 19.29 4.92
CA LEU A 420 -13.79 18.80 5.62
C LEU A 420 -13.34 19.73 6.78
N SER A 421 -14.26 20.49 7.39
CA SER A 421 -13.96 21.56 8.37
C SER A 421 -13.30 21.06 9.66
N HIS A 422 -13.39 19.77 9.96
CA HIS A 422 -12.76 19.12 11.10
C HIS A 422 -11.26 18.84 10.88
N LEU A 423 -10.78 18.79 9.62
CA LEU A 423 -9.35 18.60 9.31
C LEU A 423 -8.56 19.91 9.22
N SER A 424 -9.23 21.06 9.04
CA SER A 424 -8.58 22.37 8.91
C SER A 424 -8.51 23.19 10.22
N GLY A 425 -9.31 22.83 11.24
CA GLY A 425 -9.34 23.53 12.53
C GLY A 425 -8.01 23.59 13.28
N PRO A 426 -7.24 22.47 13.40
CA PRO A 426 -5.94 22.48 14.08
C PRO A 426 -4.83 23.18 13.28
N LEU A 427 -4.93 23.21 11.94
CA LEU A 427 -3.88 23.71 11.05
C LEU A 427 -3.93 25.23 10.80
N THR A 428 -4.92 25.93 11.37
CA THR A 428 -5.11 27.38 11.20
C THR A 428 -4.85 28.20 12.46
N ASN A 429 -4.84 27.57 13.65
CA ASN A 429 -4.63 28.27 14.92
C ASN A 429 -3.16 28.33 15.35
N GLY A 430 -2.35 29.02 14.53
CA GLY A 430 -1.01 29.47 14.88
C GLY A 430 -1.00 30.58 15.95
N LYS A 431 -1.60 30.33 17.12
CA LYS A 431 -1.54 31.24 18.28
C LYS A 431 -1.13 30.47 19.54
N SER A 432 0.17 30.45 19.78
CA SER A 432 0.65 30.48 21.16
C SER A 432 0.02 31.68 21.86
N LYS A 433 -0.79 31.43 22.89
CA LYS A 433 -0.90 32.33 24.02
C LYS A 433 -0.32 31.62 25.23
N VAL A 434 0.80 32.15 25.70
CA VAL A 434 1.22 31.97 27.08
C VAL A 434 0.23 32.77 27.94
N VAL A 435 -0.65 32.07 28.65
CA VAL A 435 -1.02 32.28 30.06
C VAL A 435 -1.31 30.90 30.64
#